data_AF-A0ABD1VWA8-F1
#
_entry.id   AF-A0ABD1VWA8-F1
#
_cell.length_a   1.000
_cell.length_b   1.000
_cell.length_c   1.000
_cell.angle_alpha   90.00
_cell.angle_beta   90.00
_cell.angle_gamma   90.00
#
_symmetry.space_group_name_H-M   'P 1'
#
loop_
_entity.id
_entity.type
_entity.pdbx_description
1 polymer ?
#
loop_
_entity_poly.entity_id
_entity_poly.type
_entity_poly.pdbx_seq_one_letter_code
_entity_poly.pdbx_strand_id
1 'polypeptide(L)'
;MSAYTTGTRRSSTASFSSSISTKGREYRRQRNKGKIRAGSPDEEMALLEHIKGMSLADGAKRELKSLLISLLMLGEEDTARKLQHVCLNFQLSQIAATKLAEDAMSSDQIDESAFSLENYIQKEREELHNSEAFSWLSKTLL
;
A
#
# COMPACT_ATOMS: atom_id res chain seq x y z
N MET A 1 -15.95 8.35 7.92
CA MET A 1 -15.06 8.05 6.77
C MET A 1 -13.87 7.35 7.41
N SER A 2 -13.44 6.14 7.07
CA SER A 2 -13.69 5.27 5.91
C SER A 2 -14.48 3.99 6.27
N ALA A 3 -14.86 3.21 5.26
CA ALA A 3 -14.79 1.76 5.24
C ALA A 3 -14.49 1.39 3.78
N TYR A 4 -13.42 2.01 3.26
CA TYR A 4 -12.90 1.94 1.87
C TYR A 4 -13.42 3.01 0.89
N THR A 5 -13.58 4.26 1.36
CA THR A 5 -13.83 5.55 0.63
C THR A 5 -15.29 5.93 0.31
N THR A 6 -15.59 7.24 0.36
CA THR A 6 -16.96 7.82 0.36
C THR A 6 -17.15 8.85 -0.74
N GLY A 7 -18.17 8.64 -1.59
CA GLY A 7 -18.68 9.65 -2.51
C GLY A 7 -19.28 10.88 -1.81
N THR A 8 -19.20 12.02 -2.49
CA THR A 8 -19.63 13.36 -2.09
C THR A 8 -21.13 13.41 -1.74
N ARG A 9 -21.52 13.96 -0.57
CA ARG A 9 -22.77 14.76 -0.41
C ARG A 9 -22.94 15.48 0.94
N ARG A 10 -22.88 16.81 0.85
CA ARG A 10 -23.73 17.87 1.45
C ARG A 10 -24.56 17.58 2.73
N SER A 11 -24.22 18.33 3.79
CA SER A 11 -25.06 18.99 4.82
C SER A 11 -26.17 18.22 5.57
N SER A 12 -26.16 18.26 6.91
CA SER A 12 -27.20 18.94 7.72
C SER A 12 -26.88 18.96 9.23
N THR A 13 -27.06 20.13 9.82
CA THR A 13 -27.08 20.45 11.25
C THR A 13 -28.28 19.88 11.99
N ALA A 14 -28.10 19.31 13.19
CA ALA A 14 -29.09 19.34 14.27
C ALA A 14 -28.44 19.03 15.64
N SER A 15 -28.77 19.85 16.64
CA SER A 15 -28.29 19.88 18.03
C SER A 15 -29.11 19.02 19.01
N PHE A 16 -28.74 19.09 20.32
CA PHE A 16 -29.35 18.53 21.56
C PHE A 16 -28.69 17.23 22.08
N SER A 17 -28.35 17.03 23.36
CA SER A 17 -28.49 17.77 24.63
C SER A 17 -27.44 17.24 25.64
N SER A 18 -27.22 17.96 26.75
CA SER A 18 -26.15 17.77 27.72
C SER A 18 -26.49 16.83 28.91
N SER A 19 -25.44 16.12 29.37
CA SER A 19 -25.06 15.83 30.77
C SER A 19 -25.63 14.60 31.55
N ILE A 20 -24.67 13.86 32.13
CA ILE A 20 -24.68 12.98 33.32
C ILE A 20 -25.20 11.53 33.20
N SER A 21 -24.25 10.59 33.02
CA SER A 21 -24.14 9.36 33.83
C SER A 21 -22.73 8.75 33.66
N THR A 22 -21.84 9.11 34.59
CA THR A 22 -20.45 8.64 34.67
C THR A 22 -20.37 7.28 35.39
N LYS A 23 -19.38 6.46 35.00
CA LYS A 23 -18.89 5.19 35.60
C LYS A 23 -19.42 3.81 35.12
N GLY A 24 -20.64 3.67 34.60
CA GLY A 24 -21.13 2.33 34.15
C GLY A 24 -20.75 1.94 32.72
N ARG A 25 -20.70 2.92 31.80
CA ARG A 25 -20.48 2.69 30.35
C ARG A 25 -19.01 2.63 29.93
N GLU A 26 -18.11 3.10 30.78
CA GLU A 26 -16.68 3.20 30.47
C GLU A 26 -16.01 1.81 30.49
N TYR A 27 -16.40 0.93 31.43
CA TYR A 27 -15.93 -0.46 31.48
C TYR A 27 -16.36 -1.31 30.26
N ARG A 28 -17.55 -1.06 29.69
CA ARG A 28 -17.98 -1.74 28.44
C ARG A 28 -17.25 -1.21 27.21
N ARG A 29 -16.85 0.07 27.19
CA ARG A 29 -16.02 0.63 26.12
C ARG A 29 -14.59 0.10 26.17
N GLN A 30 -14.07 -0.24 27.35
CA GLN A 30 -12.75 -0.88 27.47
C GLN A 30 -12.71 -2.35 26.99
N ARG A 31 -13.83 -3.08 27.02
CA ARG A 31 -13.91 -4.49 26.54
C ARG A 31 -13.80 -4.65 25.02
N ASN A 32 -13.97 -3.57 24.25
CA ASN A 32 -13.83 -3.58 22.80
C ASN A 32 -12.51 -2.96 22.30
N LYS A 33 -11.53 -2.77 23.20
CA LYS A 33 -10.20 -2.23 22.86
C LYS A 33 -9.32 -3.14 22.00
N GLY A 34 -9.78 -4.35 21.67
CA GLY A 34 -9.02 -5.32 20.85
C GLY A 34 -9.72 -5.77 19.57
N LYS A 35 -10.89 -5.21 19.23
CA LYS A 35 -11.56 -5.54 17.96
C LYS A 35 -11.28 -4.43 16.98
N ILE A 36 -10.39 -4.70 16.03
CA ILE A 36 -10.17 -3.87 14.84
C ILE A 36 -11.53 -3.73 14.16
N ARG A 37 -12.05 -2.50 14.10
CA ARG A 37 -13.35 -2.20 13.48
C ARG A 37 -13.10 -1.63 12.10
N ALA A 38 -13.85 -2.13 11.11
CA ALA A 38 -13.93 -1.59 9.75
C ALA A 38 -13.84 -0.05 9.75
N GLY A 39 -12.75 0.51 9.21
CA GLY A 39 -12.51 1.95 9.09
C GLY A 39 -12.04 2.66 10.37
N SER A 40 -11.52 1.93 11.35
CA SER A 40 -10.86 2.52 12.52
C SER A 40 -9.40 2.89 12.20
N PRO A 41 -8.83 3.93 12.83
CA PRO A 41 -7.44 4.31 12.61
C PRO A 41 -6.45 3.16 12.86
N ASP A 42 -6.73 2.32 13.86
CA ASP A 42 -5.92 1.14 14.18
C ASP A 42 -5.97 0.09 13.05
N GLU A 43 -7.11 -0.06 12.36
CA GLU A 43 -7.20 -0.92 11.16
C GLU A 43 -6.43 -0.33 10.00
N GLU A 44 -6.62 0.95 9.72
CA GLU A 44 -5.97 1.63 8.59
C GLU A 44 -4.44 1.55 8.74
N MET A 45 -3.93 1.66 9.98
CA MET A 45 -2.51 1.44 10.28
C MET A 45 -2.06 0.00 10.08
N ALA A 46 -2.85 -0.97 10.55
CA ALA A 46 -2.55 -2.39 10.37
C ALA A 46 -2.58 -2.80 8.88
N LEU A 47 -3.47 -2.21 8.08
CA LEU A 47 -3.52 -2.42 6.63
C LEU A 47 -2.28 -1.85 5.94
N LEU A 48 -1.84 -0.65 6.33
CA LEU A 48 -0.62 -0.06 5.80
C LEU A 48 0.62 -0.87 6.17
N GLU A 49 0.72 -1.33 7.43
CA GLU A 49 1.80 -2.23 7.86
C GLU A 49 1.79 -3.54 7.07
N HIS A 50 0.60 -4.09 6.80
CA HIS A 50 0.46 -5.28 5.98
C HIS A 50 0.96 -5.06 4.55
N ILE A 51 0.59 -3.95 3.90
CA ILE A 51 1.07 -3.62 2.55
C ILE A 51 2.59 -3.44 2.53
N LYS A 52 3.18 -2.85 3.58
CA LYS A 52 4.64 -2.77 3.74
C LYS A 52 5.27 -4.17 3.88
N GLY A 53 4.64 -5.05 4.66
CA GLY A 53 5.06 -6.44 4.85
C GLY A 53 4.98 -7.30 3.59
N MET A 54 4.18 -6.92 2.59
CA MET A 54 4.13 -7.58 1.27
C MET A 54 5.29 -7.21 0.34
N SER A 55 6.17 -6.30 0.74
CA SER A 55 7.35 -5.95 -0.07
C SER A 55 8.22 -7.17 -0.35
N LEU A 56 8.91 -7.14 -1.51
CA LEU A 56 9.78 -8.24 -1.90
C LEU A 56 10.96 -8.33 -0.92
N ALA A 57 11.01 -9.42 -0.13
CA ALA A 57 12.10 -9.67 0.79
C ALA A 57 13.44 -9.80 0.04
N ASP A 58 14.55 -9.44 0.68
CA ASP A 58 15.86 -9.47 0.04
C ASP A 58 16.29 -10.88 -0.38
N GLY A 59 15.83 -11.92 0.33
CA GLY A 59 15.97 -13.31 -0.10
C GLY A 59 15.28 -13.58 -1.44
N ALA A 60 14.01 -13.15 -1.56
CA ALA A 60 13.23 -13.31 -2.78
C ALA A 60 13.82 -12.52 -3.96
N LYS A 61 14.37 -11.31 -3.74
CA LYS A 61 15.10 -10.56 -4.78
C LYS A 61 16.30 -11.35 -5.32
N ARG A 62 17.07 -11.99 -4.45
CA ARG A 62 18.22 -12.82 -4.85
C ARG A 62 17.78 -14.05 -5.63
N GLU A 63 16.78 -14.76 -5.15
CA GLU A 63 16.22 -15.93 -5.82
C GLU A 63 15.63 -15.59 -7.19
N LEU A 64 14.90 -14.47 -7.29
CA LEU A 64 14.35 -13.97 -8.54
C LEU A 64 15.46 -13.67 -9.57
N LYS A 65 16.54 -13.04 -9.14
CA LYS A 65 17.70 -12.79 -10.00
C LYS A 65 18.34 -14.09 -10.49
N SER A 66 18.54 -15.06 -9.60
CA SER A 66 19.07 -16.38 -9.96
C SER A 66 18.16 -17.12 -10.94
N LEU A 67 16.84 -17.03 -10.76
CA LEU A 67 15.86 -17.65 -11.65
C LEU A 67 15.88 -17.00 -13.04
N LEU A 68 15.91 -15.67 -13.13
CA LEU A 68 16.01 -14.95 -14.41
C LEU A 68 17.27 -15.34 -15.19
N ILE A 69 18.42 -15.43 -14.51
CA ILE A 69 19.67 -15.88 -15.12
C ILE A 69 19.53 -17.33 -15.63
N SER A 70 18.93 -18.21 -14.83
CA SER A 70 18.76 -19.62 -15.21
C SER A 70 17.86 -19.78 -16.44
N LEU A 71 16.75 -19.03 -16.50
CA LEU A 71 15.87 -19.02 -17.67
C LEU A 71 16.59 -18.54 -18.93
N LEU A 72 17.36 -17.46 -18.83
CA LEU A 72 18.18 -16.96 -19.95
C LEU A 72 19.21 -17.99 -20.42
N MET A 73 19.90 -18.67 -19.49
CA MET A 73 20.88 -19.71 -19.83
C MET A 73 20.25 -20.91 -20.52
N LEU A 74 18.98 -21.21 -20.24
CA LEU A 74 18.22 -22.28 -20.88
C LEU A 74 17.59 -21.86 -22.22
N GLY A 75 17.74 -20.59 -22.63
CA GLY A 75 17.12 -20.04 -23.85
C GLY A 75 15.63 -19.68 -23.68
N GLU A 76 15.11 -19.69 -22.46
CA GLU A 76 13.71 -19.38 -22.12
C GLU A 76 13.47 -17.88 -21.98
N GLU A 77 13.86 -17.11 -23.00
CA GLU A 77 13.86 -15.64 -22.96
C GLU A 77 12.47 -15.04 -22.76
N ASP A 78 11.45 -15.58 -23.44
CA ASP A 78 10.08 -15.06 -23.34
C ASP A 78 9.50 -15.24 -21.94
N THR A 79 9.80 -16.38 -21.32
CA THR A 79 9.42 -16.67 -19.93
C THR A 79 10.15 -15.73 -18.98
N ALA A 80 11.45 -15.52 -19.17
CA ALA A 80 12.24 -14.59 -18.37
C ALA A 80 11.73 -13.14 -18.49
N ARG A 81 11.40 -12.68 -19.71
CA ARG A 81 10.85 -11.34 -19.97
C ARG A 81 9.49 -11.14 -19.30
N LYS A 82 8.60 -12.13 -19.39
CA LYS A 82 7.30 -12.09 -18.71
C LYS A 82 7.46 -12.05 -17.20
N LEU A 83 8.33 -12.90 -16.64
CA LEU A 83 8.61 -12.94 -15.21
C LEU A 83 9.15 -11.58 -14.73
N GLN A 84 10.16 -11.04 -15.41
CA GLN A 84 10.72 -9.73 -15.06
C GLN A 84 9.67 -8.63 -15.10
N HIS A 85 8.83 -8.59 -16.16
CA HIS A 85 7.77 -7.60 -16.29
C HIS A 85 6.73 -7.69 -15.16
N VAL A 86 6.27 -8.90 -14.83
CA VAL A 86 5.28 -9.10 -13.75
C VAL A 86 5.86 -8.72 -12.39
N CYS A 87 7.08 -9.15 -12.08
CA CYS A 87 7.74 -8.82 -10.81
C CYS A 87 8.04 -7.31 -10.71
N LEU A 88 8.42 -6.67 -11.81
CA LEU A 88 8.65 -5.23 -11.86
C LEU A 88 7.37 -4.46 -11.56
N ASN A 89 6.27 -4.82 -12.22
CA ASN A 89 4.97 -4.17 -12.00
C ASN A 89 4.48 -4.39 -10.56
N PHE A 90 4.61 -5.61 -10.03
CA PHE A 90 4.29 -5.90 -8.63
C PHE A 90 5.06 -4.97 -7.67
N GLN A 91 6.37 -4.86 -7.85
CA GLN A 91 7.19 -4.03 -6.97
C GLN A 91 6.90 -2.54 -7.11
N LEU A 92 6.70 -2.04 -8.34
CA LEU A 92 6.30 -0.65 -8.57
C LEU A 92 4.95 -0.34 -7.92
N SER A 93 3.95 -1.19 -8.13
CA SER A 93 2.61 -1.03 -7.52
C SER A 93 2.67 -1.11 -6.00
N GLN A 94 3.50 -1.97 -5.43
CA GLN A 94 3.64 -2.10 -3.98
C GLN A 94 4.28 -0.84 -3.37
N ILE A 95 5.40 -0.37 -3.94
CA ILE A 95 6.06 0.86 -3.45
C ILE A 95 5.13 2.06 -3.61
N ALA A 96 4.51 2.21 -4.78
CA ALA A 96 3.55 3.27 -5.05
C ALA A 96 2.37 3.25 -4.07
N ALA A 97 1.79 2.07 -3.79
CA ALA A 97 0.70 1.94 -2.83
C ALA A 97 1.12 2.30 -1.39
N THR A 98 2.35 1.93 -0.97
CA THR A 98 2.84 2.32 0.35
C THR A 98 3.05 3.83 0.46
N LYS A 99 3.69 4.46 -0.53
CA LYS A 99 3.91 5.92 -0.56
C LYS A 99 2.58 6.68 -0.62
N LEU A 100 1.66 6.25 -1.47
CA LEU A 100 0.33 6.81 -1.58
C LEU A 100 -0.42 6.78 -0.23
N ALA A 101 -0.37 5.64 0.47
CA ALA A 101 -1.05 5.49 1.75
C ALA A 101 -0.40 6.33 2.86
N GLU A 102 0.94 6.42 2.89
CA GLU A 102 1.66 7.29 3.83
C GLU A 102 1.32 8.77 3.62
N ASP A 103 1.37 9.23 2.36
CA ASP A 103 1.06 10.62 2.02
C ASP A 103 -0.40 10.97 2.34
N ALA A 104 -1.33 10.06 2.01
CA ALA A 104 -2.76 10.23 2.30
C ALA A 104 -3.07 10.31 3.81
N MET A 105 -2.32 9.60 4.66
CA MET A 105 -2.48 9.71 6.12
C MET A 105 -1.87 10.99 6.71
N SER A 106 -0.88 11.57 6.05
CA SER A 106 -0.24 12.81 6.48
C SER A 106 -0.99 14.07 6.05
N SER A 107 -1.88 13.96 5.05
CA SER A 107 -2.66 15.07 4.50
C SER A 107 -4.10 15.07 5.01
N ASP A 108 -4.56 16.20 5.54
CA ASP A 108 -5.96 16.42 5.95
C ASP A 108 -6.89 16.74 4.75
N GLN A 109 -6.31 16.88 3.55
CA GLN A 109 -7.03 17.09 2.28
C GLN A 109 -6.64 16.00 1.26
N ILE A 110 -7.61 15.18 0.87
CA ILE A 110 -7.42 14.17 -0.19
C ILE A 110 -7.91 14.78 -1.51
N ASP A 111 -6.97 15.18 -2.36
CA ASP A 111 -7.24 15.45 -3.77
C ASP A 111 -7.23 14.12 -4.54
N GLU A 112 -8.41 13.60 -4.89
CA GLU A 112 -8.58 12.33 -5.63
C GLU A 112 -7.81 12.30 -6.96
N SER A 113 -7.52 13.46 -7.57
CA SER A 113 -6.78 13.53 -8.84
C SER A 113 -5.26 13.48 -8.65
N ALA A 114 -4.75 13.96 -7.52
CA ALA A 114 -3.34 13.93 -7.17
C ALA A 114 -2.95 12.57 -6.54
N PHE A 115 -3.81 12.00 -5.70
CA PHE A 115 -3.64 10.73 -5.01
C PHE A 115 -4.09 9.52 -5.86
N SER A 116 -3.63 9.47 -7.11
CA SER A 116 -3.86 8.33 -8.00
C SER A 116 -2.67 7.36 -7.97
N LEU A 117 -2.94 6.06 -7.83
CA LEU A 117 -1.89 5.02 -7.82
C LEU A 117 -1.05 5.07 -9.09
N GLU A 118 -1.65 5.31 -10.24
CA GLU A 118 -0.97 5.43 -11.53
C GLU A 118 0.08 6.55 -11.54
N ASN A 119 -0.19 7.68 -10.89
CA ASN A 119 0.76 8.80 -10.80
C ASN A 119 1.99 8.40 -9.97
N TYR A 120 1.76 7.71 -8.86
CA TYR A 120 2.85 7.20 -8.01
C TYR A 120 3.65 6.11 -8.74
N ILE A 121 3.00 5.19 -9.45
CA ILE A 121 3.70 4.17 -10.27
C ILE A 121 4.58 4.84 -11.32
N GLN A 122 4.07 5.87 -12.01
CA GLN A 122 4.83 6.59 -13.04
C GLN A 122 6.06 7.27 -12.43
N LYS A 123 5.90 7.90 -11.26
CA LYS A 123 7.02 8.52 -10.52
C LYS A 123 8.06 7.48 -10.09
N GLU A 124 7.65 6.34 -9.54
CA GLU A 124 8.58 5.26 -9.15
C GLU A 124 9.30 4.67 -10.37
N ARG A 125 8.65 4.64 -11.53
CA ARG A 125 9.25 4.14 -12.77
C ARG A 125 10.36 5.07 -13.29
N GLU A 126 10.27 6.36 -13.03
CA GLU A 126 11.32 7.34 -13.35
C GLU A 126 12.53 7.22 -12.38
N GLU A 127 12.27 6.87 -11.12
CA GLU A 127 13.30 6.64 -10.09
C GLU A 127 13.98 5.26 -10.17
N LEU A 128 13.47 4.37 -11.03
CA LEU A 128 13.90 2.97 -11.20
C LEU A 128 15.41 2.78 -11.35
N HIS A 129 16.07 3.67 -12.10
CA HIS A 129 17.47 3.52 -12.48
C HIS A 129 18.47 3.75 -11.33
N ASN A 130 18.04 4.37 -10.23
CA ASN A 130 18.92 4.78 -9.14
C ASN A 130 18.68 4.02 -7.83
N SER A 131 17.71 3.10 -7.80
CA SER A 131 17.24 2.47 -6.57
C SER A 131 17.77 1.04 -6.39
N GLU A 132 18.37 0.77 -5.22
CA GLU A 132 18.81 -0.55 -4.78
C GLU A 132 17.66 -1.58 -4.78
N ALA A 133 16.43 -1.09 -4.66
CA ALA A 133 15.23 -1.92 -4.68
C ALA A 133 15.13 -2.78 -5.95
N PHE A 134 15.68 -2.33 -7.08
CA PHE A 134 15.58 -2.99 -8.38
C PHE A 134 16.89 -3.69 -8.82
N SER A 135 17.80 -3.97 -7.89
CA SER A 135 19.08 -4.66 -8.11
C SER A 135 18.98 -6.08 -8.71
N TRP A 136 17.77 -6.66 -8.72
CA TRP A 136 17.47 -7.97 -9.30
C TRP A 136 17.15 -7.92 -10.80
N LEU A 137 16.85 -6.75 -11.38
CA LEU A 137 16.52 -6.62 -12.81
C LEU A 137 17.68 -7.06 -13.71
N SER A 138 17.36 -7.81 -14.76
CA SER A 138 18.32 -8.09 -15.83
C SER A 138 18.28 -6.99 -16.88
N LYS A 139 19.43 -6.36 -17.12
CA LYS A 139 19.59 -5.35 -18.18
C LYS A 139 19.47 -5.92 -19.58
N THR A 140 19.61 -7.24 -19.73
CA THR A 140 19.49 -7.94 -21.02
C THR A 140 18.03 -8.14 -21.46
N LEU A 141 17.08 -7.94 -20.54
CA LEU A 141 15.65 -8.13 -20.74
C LEU A 141 14.86 -6.80 -20.77
N LEU A 142 15.57 -5.66 -20.74
CA LEU A 142 15.01 -4.31 -20.81
C LEU A 142 14.77 -3.86 -22.25
#